data_AF-A0A8J6DD68-F1
#
_entry.id   AF-A0A8J6DD68-F1
#
_cell.length_a   1.000
_cell.length_b   1.000
_cell.length_c   1.000
_cell.angle_alpha   90.00
_cell.angle_beta   90.00
_cell.angle_gamma   90.00
#
_symmetry.space_group_name_H-M   'P 1'
#
loop_
_entity.id
_entity.type
_entity.pdbx_description
1 polymer ?
#
loop_
_entity_poly.entity_id
_entity_poly.type
_entity_poly.pdbx_seq_one_letter_code
_entity_poly.pdbx_strand_id
1 'polypeptide(L)'
;MAFPNLALLFTLFSFLFRSTQSKLSADYYNKTCPKFQNIMQTILAEKQLSAPTTAAATLRVFFHDCFVNGCDSSLLIASNAFNKSERDANVNLSVAGDAFDLITRVKTALELECPGVVSCSDILAVSARDLVVTVGGPFYEVVLGRKDSRESNPSIVDKNLPE
;
A
#
# COMPACT_ATOMS: atom_id res chain seq x y z
N MET A 1 -26.54 44.67 18.37
CA MET A 1 -26.80 43.43 19.13
C MET A 1 -25.86 42.36 18.59
N ALA A 2 -24.72 42.16 19.25
CA ALA A 2 -23.76 41.13 18.87
C ALA A 2 -24.33 39.78 19.29
N PHE A 3 -24.43 38.81 18.39
CA PHE A 3 -24.90 37.45 18.67
C PHE A 3 -23.73 36.62 19.25
N PRO A 4 -23.54 36.54 20.58
CA PRO A 4 -22.35 35.92 21.17
C PRO A 4 -22.37 34.40 20.95
N ASN A 5 -23.57 33.85 20.75
CA ASN A 5 -23.84 32.43 20.57
C ASN A 5 -23.34 31.89 19.22
N LEU A 6 -23.21 32.75 18.20
CA LEU A 6 -22.73 32.32 16.88
C LEU A 6 -21.21 32.15 16.87
N ALA A 7 -20.48 33.00 17.59
CA ALA A 7 -19.04 32.87 17.81
C ALA A 7 -18.71 31.64 18.68
N LEU A 8 -19.55 31.33 19.68
CA LEU A 8 -19.41 30.14 20.52
C LEU A 8 -19.66 28.83 19.75
N LEU A 9 -20.59 28.84 18.78
CA LEU A 9 -20.80 27.69 17.89
C LEU A 9 -19.60 27.44 16.96
N PHE A 10 -18.96 28.51 16.47
CA PHE A 10 -17.82 28.42 15.56
C PHE A 10 -16.53 27.91 16.25
N THR A 11 -16.33 28.25 17.52
CA THR A 11 -15.23 27.71 18.35
C THR A 11 -15.48 26.25 18.77
N LEU A 12 -16.73 25.83 18.95
CA LEU A 12 -17.08 24.43 19.21
C LEU A 12 -16.90 23.56 17.96
N PHE A 13 -17.19 24.08 16.77
CA PHE A 13 -17.06 23.37 15.49
C PHE A 13 -15.60 23.12 15.09
N SER A 14 -14.69 24.04 15.43
CA SER A 14 -13.26 23.89 15.18
C SER A 14 -12.60 22.81 16.06
N PHE A 15 -13.19 22.44 17.20
CA PHE A 15 -12.73 21.33 18.03
C PHE A 15 -13.11 19.94 17.48
N LEU A 16 -14.07 19.87 16.55
CA LEU A 16 -14.51 18.64 15.90
C LEU A 16 -13.62 18.24 14.71
N PHE A 17 -12.85 19.18 14.15
CA PHE A 17 -11.88 18.91 13.09
C PHE A 17 -10.47 18.78 13.68
N ARG A 18 -10.25 17.71 14.46
CA ARG A 18 -8.88 17.22 14.64
C ARG A 18 -8.43 16.63 13.31
N SER A 19 -7.49 17.28 12.64
CA SER A 19 -6.74 16.67 11.55
C SER A 19 -6.03 15.42 12.08
N THR A 20 -6.56 14.23 11.77
CA THR A 20 -5.93 12.96 12.13
C THR A 20 -4.82 12.68 11.15
N GLN A 21 -3.60 13.05 11.50
CA GLN A 21 -2.42 12.61 10.75
C GLN A 21 -2.18 11.14 11.09
N SER A 22 -2.18 10.26 10.08
CA SER A 22 -1.77 8.86 10.28
C SER A 22 -0.30 8.87 10.69
N LYS A 23 -0.03 8.57 11.96
CA LYS A 23 1.33 8.49 12.47
C LYS A 23 1.93 7.15 12.04
N LEU A 24 2.77 7.18 11.01
CA LEU A 24 3.49 6.01 10.57
C LEU A 24 4.54 5.61 11.62
N SER A 25 4.75 4.31 11.80
CA SER A 25 5.76 3.77 12.73
C SER A 25 6.25 2.40 12.27
N ALA A 26 7.50 2.06 12.56
CA ALA A 26 8.06 0.75 12.22
C ALA A 26 7.40 -0.39 13.02
N ASP A 27 6.86 -0.09 14.21
CA ASP A 27 6.22 -1.05 15.13
C ASP A 27 4.68 -1.07 15.02
N TYR A 28 4.10 -0.48 13.98
CA TYR A 28 2.65 -0.26 13.83
C TYR A 28 1.79 -1.52 14.07
N TYR A 29 2.26 -2.69 13.62
CA TYR A 29 1.53 -3.96 13.75
C TYR A 29 1.95 -4.84 14.94
N ASN A 30 2.91 -4.43 15.77
CA ASN A 30 3.48 -5.30 16.81
C ASN A 30 2.44 -5.79 17.84
N LYS A 31 1.37 -5.02 18.06
CA LYS A 31 0.29 -5.39 18.98
C LYS A 31 -0.90 -6.04 18.28
N THR A 32 -1.21 -5.61 17.06
CA THR A 32 -2.44 -5.99 16.35
C THR A 32 -2.26 -7.18 15.42
N CYS A 33 -1.05 -7.38 14.88
CA CYS A 33 -0.68 -8.55 14.10
C CYS A 33 0.77 -8.96 14.39
N PRO A 34 1.07 -9.57 15.55
CA PRO A 34 2.44 -9.85 15.99
C PRO A 34 3.22 -10.79 15.05
N LYS A 35 2.51 -11.64 14.28
CA LYS A 35 3.13 -12.55 13.29
C LYS A 35 3.37 -11.91 11.91
N PHE A 36 3.03 -10.63 11.73
CA PHE A 36 3.12 -9.94 10.44
C PHE A 36 4.47 -10.17 9.75
N GLN A 37 5.59 -9.83 10.42
CA GLN A 37 6.92 -9.93 9.82
C GLN A 37 7.31 -11.37 9.45
N ASN A 38 6.91 -12.37 10.26
CA ASN A 38 7.21 -13.77 9.99
C ASN A 38 6.43 -14.31 8.77
N ILE A 39 5.15 -13.94 8.65
CA ILE A 39 4.31 -14.31 7.51
C ILE A 39 4.87 -13.67 6.23
N MET A 40 5.23 -12.39 6.27
CA MET A 40 5.87 -11.69 5.15
C MET A 40 7.12 -12.45 4.68
N GLN A 41 8.09 -12.68 5.58
CA GLN A 41 9.37 -13.31 5.25
C GLN A 41 9.21 -14.70 4.65
N THR A 42 8.31 -15.51 5.19
CA THR A 42 8.09 -16.89 4.73
C THR A 42 7.58 -16.90 3.29
N ILE A 43 6.50 -16.16 3.01
CA ILE A 43 5.86 -16.16 1.69
C ILE A 43 6.75 -15.48 0.64
N LEU A 44 7.45 -14.40 1.01
CA LEU A 44 8.37 -13.70 0.11
C LEU A 44 9.54 -14.59 -0.30
N ALA A 45 10.14 -15.31 0.64
CA ALA A 45 11.24 -16.22 0.36
C ALA A 45 10.79 -17.35 -0.59
N GLU A 46 9.66 -18.00 -0.30
CA GLU A 46 9.10 -19.06 -1.15
C GLU A 46 8.78 -18.56 -2.57
N LYS A 47 8.16 -17.38 -2.67
CA LYS A 47 7.80 -16.82 -3.98
C LYS A 47 9.03 -16.38 -4.77
N GLN A 48 10.03 -15.77 -4.13
CA GLN A 48 11.27 -15.36 -4.79
C GLN A 48 12.08 -16.57 -5.28
N LEU A 49 12.12 -17.66 -4.50
CA LEU A 49 12.77 -18.91 -4.90
C LEU A 49 12.10 -19.57 -6.11
N SER A 50 10.76 -19.53 -6.16
CA SER A 50 10.00 -20.12 -7.28
C SER A 50 10.00 -19.25 -8.54
N ALA A 51 10.04 -17.93 -8.39
CA ALA A 51 10.04 -16.97 -9.49
C ALA A 51 11.04 -15.83 -9.22
N PRO A 52 12.29 -15.92 -9.72
CA PRO A 52 13.33 -14.92 -9.47
C PRO A 52 13.00 -13.48 -9.91
N THR A 53 12.07 -13.34 -10.86
CA THR A 53 11.52 -12.06 -11.36
C THR A 53 10.68 -11.32 -10.33
N THR A 54 10.23 -11.98 -9.26
CA THR A 54 9.33 -11.40 -8.25
C THR A 54 9.92 -10.13 -7.63
N ALA A 55 11.19 -10.13 -7.24
CA ALA A 55 11.85 -8.96 -6.65
C ALA A 55 11.77 -7.72 -7.54
N ALA A 56 12.17 -7.84 -8.81
CA ALA A 56 12.14 -6.73 -9.75
C ALA A 56 10.70 -6.27 -10.03
N ALA A 57 9.77 -7.21 -10.19
CA ALA A 57 8.37 -6.91 -10.46
C ALA A 57 7.71 -6.18 -9.28
N THR A 58 7.91 -6.65 -8.05
CA THR A 58 7.33 -6.04 -6.85
C THR A 58 7.92 -4.66 -6.56
N LEU A 59 9.23 -4.48 -6.77
CA LEU A 59 9.86 -3.16 -6.65
C LEU A 59 9.26 -2.17 -7.66
N ARG A 60 9.01 -2.62 -8.90
CA ARG A 60 8.35 -1.82 -9.92
C ARG A 60 6.90 -1.48 -9.52
N VAL A 61 6.12 -2.45 -9.05
CA VAL A 61 4.75 -2.18 -8.56
C VAL A 61 4.75 -1.15 -7.44
N PHE A 62 5.67 -1.26 -6.47
CA PHE A 62 5.78 -0.28 -5.39
C PHE A 62 6.13 1.12 -5.90
N PHE A 63 7.05 1.23 -6.85
CA PHE A 63 7.37 2.51 -7.49
C PHE A 63 6.15 3.09 -8.23
N HIS A 64 5.47 2.29 -9.05
CA HIS A 64 4.35 2.76 -9.85
C HIS A 64 3.15 3.17 -8.99
N ASP A 65 2.85 2.44 -7.92
CA ASP A 65 1.82 2.78 -6.95
C ASP A 65 2.14 4.13 -6.28
N CYS A 66 3.34 4.24 -5.68
CA CYS A 66 3.73 5.46 -4.96
C CYS A 66 3.77 6.73 -5.80
N PHE A 67 4.03 6.62 -7.10
CA PHE A 67 4.07 7.79 -7.99
C PHE A 67 2.69 8.20 -8.47
N VAL A 68 1.72 7.28 -8.54
CA VAL A 68 0.36 7.57 -8.98
C VAL A 68 -0.52 7.77 -7.74
N ASN A 69 -0.79 9.03 -7.39
CA ASN A 69 -1.64 9.40 -6.25
C ASN A 69 -1.12 8.98 -4.85
N GLY A 70 0.06 8.37 -4.76
CA GLY A 70 0.75 8.05 -3.50
C GLY A 70 0.75 6.55 -3.20
N CYS A 71 1.45 6.14 -2.14
CA CYS A 71 1.57 4.72 -1.79
C CYS A 71 0.29 4.21 -1.10
N ASP A 72 -0.76 3.97 -1.88
CA ASP A 72 -2.10 3.65 -1.40
C ASP A 72 -2.70 2.38 -2.01
N SER A 73 -1.93 1.57 -2.74
CA SER A 73 -2.39 0.33 -3.39
C SER A 73 -3.47 0.52 -4.45
N SER A 74 -3.70 1.73 -4.97
CA SER A 74 -4.61 1.96 -6.11
C SER A 74 -4.23 1.10 -7.32
N LEU A 75 -2.95 0.81 -7.52
CA LEU A 75 -2.46 -0.02 -8.62
C LEU A 75 -2.86 -1.49 -8.49
N LEU A 76 -3.10 -1.98 -7.26
CA LEU A 76 -3.49 -3.37 -7.02
C LEU A 76 -4.96 -3.64 -7.34
N ILE A 77 -5.78 -2.59 -7.51
CA ILE A 77 -7.18 -2.71 -7.89
C ILE A 77 -7.28 -3.15 -9.35
N ALA A 78 -8.01 -4.24 -9.61
CA ALA A 78 -8.30 -4.71 -10.95
C ALA A 78 -9.52 -3.98 -11.54
N SER A 79 -9.52 -3.79 -12.86
CA SER A 79 -10.69 -3.32 -13.59
C SER A 79 -11.89 -4.22 -13.40
N ASN A 80 -13.08 -3.65 -13.50
CA ASN A 80 -14.35 -4.36 -13.50
C ASN A 80 -15.23 -3.89 -14.67
N ALA A 81 -16.48 -4.36 -14.74
CA ALA A 81 -17.38 -4.05 -15.85
C ALA A 81 -17.69 -2.55 -16.02
N PHE A 82 -17.51 -1.73 -14.97
CA PHE A 82 -17.88 -0.33 -14.96
C PHE A 82 -16.67 0.62 -14.89
N ASN A 83 -15.57 0.18 -14.30
CA ASN A 83 -14.39 1.01 -14.05
C ASN A 83 -13.11 0.35 -14.57
N LYS A 84 -12.32 1.11 -15.32
CA LYS A 84 -10.94 0.75 -15.65
C LYS A 84 -10.00 1.20 -14.53
N SER A 85 -9.01 0.38 -14.21
CA SER A 85 -8.01 0.67 -13.18
C SER A 85 -6.66 1.06 -13.78
N GLU A 86 -5.78 1.59 -12.93
CA GLU A 86 -4.40 1.92 -13.25
C GLU A 86 -3.62 0.72 -13.80
N ARG A 87 -4.00 -0.49 -13.38
CA ARG A 87 -3.38 -1.73 -13.84
C ARG A 87 -3.46 -1.92 -15.36
N ASP A 88 -4.49 -1.36 -15.99
CA ASP A 88 -4.71 -1.44 -17.45
C ASP A 88 -4.09 -0.27 -18.22
N ALA A 89 -3.38 0.64 -17.55
CA ALA A 89 -2.63 1.70 -18.23
C ALA A 89 -1.47 1.09 -19.04
N ASN A 90 -1.15 1.68 -20.19
CA ASN A 90 -0.20 1.12 -21.17
C ASN A 90 1.15 0.75 -20.55
N VAL A 91 1.70 1.63 -19.71
CA VAL A 91 2.98 1.40 -19.03
C VAL A 91 2.92 0.24 -18.02
N ASN A 92 1.75 -0.03 -17.45
CA ASN A 92 1.52 -1.08 -16.44
C ASN A 92 1.24 -2.46 -17.04
N LEU A 93 0.86 -2.55 -18.33
CA LEU A 93 0.63 -3.82 -19.01
C LEU A 93 1.86 -4.73 -19.06
N SER A 94 3.05 -4.14 -18.98
CA SER A 94 4.34 -4.85 -18.97
C SER A 94 4.79 -5.30 -17.57
N VAL A 95 4.03 -4.98 -16.52
CA VAL A 95 4.35 -5.39 -15.14
C VAL A 95 4.05 -6.89 -15.00
N ALA A 96 5.01 -7.65 -14.47
CA ALA A 96 4.84 -9.09 -14.30
C ALA A 96 3.73 -9.42 -13.29
N GLY A 97 2.86 -10.37 -13.65
CA GLY A 97 1.74 -10.83 -12.84
C GLY A 97 2.14 -11.37 -11.46
N ASP A 98 3.37 -11.88 -11.34
CA ASP A 98 3.91 -12.48 -10.11
C ASP A 98 3.89 -11.52 -8.91
N ALA A 99 4.06 -10.22 -9.14
CA ALA A 99 3.99 -9.23 -8.07
C ALA A 99 2.58 -9.18 -7.47
N PHE A 100 1.53 -9.20 -8.29
CA PHE A 100 0.14 -9.18 -7.82
C PHE A 100 -0.24 -10.49 -7.12
N ASP A 101 0.25 -11.63 -7.62
CA ASP A 101 0.06 -12.95 -6.97
C ASP A 101 0.73 -12.98 -5.60
N LEU A 102 1.97 -12.48 -5.48
CA LEU A 102 2.67 -12.38 -4.20
C LEU A 102 1.85 -11.60 -3.16
N ILE A 103 1.44 -10.37 -3.50
CA ILE A 103 0.69 -9.52 -2.57
C ILE A 103 -0.64 -10.18 -2.18
N THR A 104 -1.31 -10.85 -3.13
CA THR A 104 -2.53 -11.62 -2.86
C THR A 104 -2.28 -12.73 -1.85
N ARG A 105 -1.24 -13.57 -2.02
CA ARG A 105 -0.91 -14.66 -1.10
C ARG A 105 -0.61 -14.16 0.31
N VAL A 106 0.20 -13.11 0.40
CA VAL A 106 0.54 -12.47 1.67
C VAL A 106 -0.70 -11.91 2.35
N LYS A 107 -1.53 -11.18 1.61
CA LYS A 107 -2.78 -10.63 2.13
C LYS A 107 -3.72 -11.73 2.62
N THR A 108 -3.88 -12.81 1.87
CA THR A 108 -4.70 -13.96 2.30
C THR A 108 -4.19 -14.57 3.60
N ALA A 109 -2.89 -14.82 3.72
CA ALA A 109 -2.32 -15.38 4.95
C ALA A 109 -2.47 -14.44 6.15
N LEU A 110 -2.28 -13.14 5.94
CA LEU A 110 -2.47 -12.14 6.99
C LEU A 110 -3.93 -11.98 7.39
N GLU A 111 -4.89 -12.07 6.46
CA GLU A 111 -6.32 -12.03 6.80
C GLU A 111 -6.77 -13.26 7.59
N LEU A 112 -6.12 -14.41 7.39
CA LEU A 112 -6.37 -15.60 8.21
C LEU A 112 -5.82 -15.45 9.64
N GLU A 113 -4.71 -14.74 9.81
CA GLU A 113 -4.06 -14.54 11.12
C GLU A 113 -4.63 -13.33 11.89
N CYS A 114 -4.85 -12.21 11.20
CA CYS A 114 -5.24 -10.92 11.77
C CYS A 114 -6.22 -10.18 10.82
N PRO A 115 -7.52 -10.57 10.83
CA PRO A 115 -8.51 -10.08 9.89
C PRO A 115 -8.68 -8.56 9.92
N GLY A 116 -8.65 -7.91 8.74
CA GLY A 116 -8.90 -6.48 8.57
C GLY A 116 -7.84 -5.55 9.17
N VAL A 117 -6.67 -6.07 9.55
CA VAL A 117 -5.64 -5.29 10.26
C VAL A 117 -4.63 -4.67 9.29
N VAL A 118 -4.02 -5.48 8.44
CA VAL A 118 -2.86 -5.07 7.63
C VAL A 118 -3.30 -4.53 6.27
N SER A 119 -2.82 -3.36 5.87
CA SER A 119 -3.16 -2.77 4.57
C SER A 119 -2.36 -3.41 3.43
N CYS A 120 -2.92 -3.45 2.23
CA CYS A 120 -2.18 -3.85 1.03
C CYS A 120 -0.98 -2.93 0.77
N SER A 121 -1.11 -1.65 1.15
CA SER A 121 -0.09 -0.63 0.95
C SER A 121 1.17 -0.91 1.78
N ASP A 122 1.00 -1.33 3.03
CA ASP A 122 2.13 -1.73 3.87
C ASP A 122 2.69 -3.10 3.48
N ILE A 123 1.85 -4.03 3.00
CA ILE A 123 2.33 -5.30 2.43
C ILE A 123 3.25 -5.01 1.23
N LEU A 124 2.85 -4.11 0.33
CA LEU A 124 3.63 -3.75 -0.85
C LEU A 124 4.96 -3.08 -0.46
N ALA A 125 4.93 -2.14 0.48
CA ALA A 125 6.12 -1.44 0.95
C ALA A 125 7.15 -2.39 1.61
N VAL A 126 6.68 -3.30 2.48
CA VAL A 126 7.55 -4.28 3.12
C VAL A 126 8.05 -5.32 2.12
N SER A 127 7.19 -5.78 1.21
CA SER A 127 7.59 -6.73 0.16
C SER A 127 8.71 -6.19 -0.72
N ALA A 128 8.60 -4.92 -1.15
CA ALA A 128 9.65 -4.27 -1.94
C ALA A 128 10.99 -4.25 -1.19
N ARG A 129 10.99 -3.87 0.10
CA ARG A 129 12.21 -3.85 0.92
C ARG A 129 12.80 -5.23 1.13
N ASP A 130 11.99 -6.19 1.59
CA ASP A 130 12.44 -7.55 1.91
C ASP A 130 12.97 -8.27 0.66
N LEU A 131 12.35 -8.07 -0.50
CA LEU A 131 12.83 -8.65 -1.76
C LEU A 131 14.12 -8.00 -2.26
N VAL A 132 14.27 -6.68 -2.12
CA VAL A 132 15.53 -5.98 -2.42
C VAL A 132 16.66 -6.55 -1.57
N VAL A 133 16.44 -6.74 -0.27
CA VAL A 133 17.41 -7.35 0.64
C VAL A 133 17.73 -8.78 0.21
N THR A 134 16.70 -9.57 -0.16
CA THR A 134 16.86 -10.97 -0.58
C THR A 134 17.76 -11.12 -1.81
N VAL A 135 17.76 -10.14 -2.72
CA VAL A 135 18.61 -10.14 -3.92
C VAL A 135 19.96 -9.43 -3.72
N GLY A 136 20.34 -9.13 -2.47
CA GLY A 136 21.63 -8.54 -2.12
C GLY A 136 21.66 -7.01 -2.04
N GLY A 137 20.49 -6.36 -2.05
CA GLY A 137 20.37 -4.92 -1.84
C GLY A 137 20.47 -4.50 -0.36
N PRO A 138 20.50 -3.19 -0.09
CA PRO A 138 20.63 -2.67 1.28
C PRO A 138 19.35 -2.84 2.08
N PHE A 139 19.49 -3.05 3.39
CA PHE A 139 18.38 -2.98 4.33
C PHE A 139 18.07 -1.53 4.68
N TYR A 140 16.79 -1.19 4.71
CA TYR A 140 16.27 0.06 5.26
C TYR A 140 15.02 -0.22 6.09
N GLU A 141 14.76 0.65 7.06
CA GLU A 141 13.57 0.58 7.89
C GLU A 141 12.35 1.10 7.11
N VAL A 142 11.25 0.35 7.15
CA VAL A 142 9.97 0.74 6.54
C VAL A 142 9.02 1.16 7.65
N VAL A 143 8.60 2.42 7.65
CA VAL A 143 7.50 2.89 8.51
C VAL A 143 6.16 2.41 7.94
N LEU A 144 5.26 1.97 8.82
CA LEU A 144 4.00 1.32 8.50
C LEU A 144 2.81 2.13 9.05
N GLY A 145 1.60 1.82 8.59
CA GLY A 145 0.35 2.51 8.90
C GLY A 145 -0.31 3.18 7.70
N ARG A 146 0.09 2.83 6.47
CA ARG A 146 -0.57 3.27 5.24
C ARG A 146 -1.97 2.67 5.15
N LYS A 147 -2.85 3.32 4.40
CA LYS A 147 -4.23 2.88 4.16
C LYS A 147 -4.45 2.71 2.67
N ASP A 148 -5.30 1.76 2.34
CA ASP A 148 -5.58 1.41 0.95
C ASP A 148 -6.60 2.37 0.35
N SER A 149 -6.36 2.77 -0.90
CA SER A 149 -7.29 3.50 -1.73
C SER A 149 -8.51 2.65 -2.05
N ARG A 150 -9.61 3.33 -2.35
CA ARG A 150 -10.86 2.72 -2.83
C ARG A 150 -11.11 2.96 -4.30
N GLU A 151 -10.22 3.70 -4.95
CA GLU A 151 -10.33 4.13 -6.32
C GLU A 151 -9.00 3.91 -7.03
N SER A 152 -9.08 3.63 -8.33
CA SER A 152 -7.92 3.47 -9.19
C SER A 152 -8.25 4.19 -10.49
N ASN A 153 -7.38 5.11 -10.90
CA ASN A 153 -7.66 6.00 -12.02
C ASN A 153 -6.56 5.93 -13.09
N PRO A 154 -6.77 5.25 -14.23
CA PRO A 154 -5.76 5.14 -15.27
C PRO A 154 -5.42 6.51 -15.92
N SER A 155 -6.30 7.50 -15.83
CA SER A 155 -6.13 8.81 -16.48
C SER A 155 -5.02 9.68 -15.89
N ILE A 156 -4.52 9.30 -14.71
CA ILE A 156 -3.43 10.01 -14.01
C ILE A 156 -2.10 9.26 -14.08
N VAL A 157 -2.05 8.06 -14.67
CA VAL A 157 -0.83 7.24 -14.72
C VAL A 157 0.24 7.91 -15.57
N ASP A 158 -0.06 8.21 -16.83
CA ASP A 158 0.90 8.78 -17.78
C ASP A 158 1.39 10.19 -17.39
N LYS A 159 0.66 10.89 -16.51
CA LYS A 159 1.04 12.21 -16.01
C LYS A 159 2.03 12.16 -14.85
N ASN A 160 2.05 11.05 -14.12
CA ASN A 160 2.82 10.91 -12.89
C ASN A 160 3.99 9.94 -13.02
N LEU A 161 3.95 9.02 -14.00
CA LEU A 161 5.06 8.13 -14.28
C LEU A 161 5.98 8.71 -15.36
N PRO A 162 7.32 8.60 -15.18
CA PRO A 162 8.26 9.00 -16.22
C PRO A 162 8.16 8.06 -17.44
N GLU A 163 8.32 8.64 -18.63
CA GLU A 163 8.45 7.91 -19.90
C GLU A 163 9.81 7.25 -20.09
#